data_AF-A0A7S1IA56-F1
#
_entry.id   AF-A0A7S1IA56-F1
#
_cell.length_a   1.000
_cell.length_b   1.000
_cell.length_c   1.000
_cell.angle_alpha   90.00
_cell.angle_beta   90.00
_cell.angle_gamma   90.00
#
_symmetry.space_group_name_H-M   'P 1'
#
loop_
_entity.id
_entity.type
_entity.pdbx_description
1 polymer ?
#
loop_
_entity_poly.entity_id
_entity_poly.type
_entity_poly.pdbx_seq_one_letter_code
_entity_poly.pdbx_strand_id
1 'polypeptide(L)'
;FVLGLCVCMSAVDAIPSGSGEAASSELPKSSAELKIVLKEMMVRKGAMEDKIAMLTEVLESTPAGLNGPLVDREGFPRADCDLWMVRSNRGERVRLINDHKQLMKEIDKHLEALHAAQRAEGLVQVQNGSVVVDANDPRPKELTQKDHLAAECQQLPGLVKVEMVTAQSPASIAGLIADDEIVSLHGVTAESSNVSLARIAETVKDHIGKKMQLVVRRAGKMHVLELTPKHWHGPGVLGCKIVLCSSSK
;
A
#
# COMPACT_ATOMS: atom_id res chain seq x y z
N PHE A 1 84.96 0.79 -8.37
CA PHE A 1 83.88 1.37 -9.18
C PHE A 1 83.15 0.20 -9.83
N VAL A 2 81.93 -0.22 -9.51
CA VAL A 2 80.74 0.30 -8.80
C VAL A 2 79.96 -0.97 -8.37
N LEU A 3 79.77 -1.31 -7.09
CA LEU A 3 78.61 -1.00 -6.21
C LEU A 3 77.21 -1.12 -6.83
N GLY A 4 76.34 -1.96 -6.25
CA GLY A 4 74.89 -1.94 -6.49
C GLY A 4 74.22 -3.29 -6.23
N LEU A 5 74.20 -3.77 -4.97
CA LEU A 5 73.02 -3.82 -4.08
C LEU A 5 71.91 -4.74 -4.59
N CYS A 6 71.78 -5.97 -4.08
CA CYS A 6 71.27 -6.37 -2.75
C CYS A 6 69.75 -6.16 -2.59
N VAL A 7 69.05 -7.28 -2.84
CA VAL A 7 67.83 -7.78 -2.18
C VAL A 7 67.07 -6.79 -1.29
N CYS A 8 65.90 -6.33 -1.76
CA CYS A 8 64.83 -5.86 -0.90
C CYS A 8 63.52 -6.57 -1.27
N MET A 9 63.25 -7.59 -0.47
CA MET A 9 61.95 -8.15 -0.10
C MET A 9 60.83 -7.10 -0.20
N SER A 10 60.00 -7.16 -1.24
CA SER A 10 58.73 -6.42 -1.23
C SER A 10 57.70 -7.29 -0.52
N ALA A 11 57.14 -6.70 0.53
CA ALA A 11 56.18 -7.30 1.43
C ALA A 11 54.98 -7.90 0.67
N VAL A 12 54.75 -9.20 0.89
CA VAL A 12 53.39 -9.74 0.85
C VAL A 12 52.69 -9.15 2.07
N ASP A 13 51.92 -8.10 1.85
CA ASP A 13 50.99 -7.63 2.86
C ASP A 13 49.93 -8.72 3.05
N ALA A 14 49.97 -9.28 4.26
CA ALA A 14 49.01 -10.22 4.76
C ALA A 14 47.60 -9.64 4.59
N ILE A 15 46.74 -10.42 3.94
CA ILE A 15 45.28 -10.23 3.95
C ILE A 15 44.87 -10.24 5.42
N PRO A 16 44.36 -9.13 6.00
CA PRO A 16 43.71 -9.22 7.28
C PRO A 16 42.40 -9.97 7.01
N SER A 17 42.37 -11.24 7.40
CA SER A 17 41.14 -11.96 7.68
C SER A 17 40.49 -11.31 8.89
N GLY A 18 39.95 -10.11 8.67
CA GLY A 18 39.03 -9.46 9.57
C GLY A 18 37.70 -10.18 9.42
N SER A 19 37.47 -11.12 10.32
CA SER A 19 36.12 -11.51 10.73
C SER A 19 35.34 -10.23 10.99
N GLY A 20 34.57 -9.78 10.00
CA GLY A 20 33.60 -8.72 10.14
C GLY A 20 32.59 -9.17 11.17
N GLU A 21 32.84 -8.76 12.41
CA GLU A 21 31.88 -8.72 13.49
C GLU A 21 30.54 -8.29 12.91
N ALA A 22 29.55 -9.15 13.06
CA ALA A 22 28.17 -8.83 12.80
C ALA A 22 27.83 -7.58 13.61
N ALA A 23 27.79 -6.42 12.94
CA ALA A 23 27.21 -5.20 13.45
C ALA A 23 25.72 -5.48 13.69
N SER A 24 25.46 -6.08 14.85
CA SER A 24 24.16 -6.13 15.46
C SER A 24 23.88 -4.72 15.94
N SER A 25 23.51 -3.83 15.01
CA SER A 25 23.11 -2.48 15.34
C SER A 25 21.81 -2.58 16.14
N GLU A 26 21.89 -2.36 17.45
CA GLU A 26 20.71 -2.21 18.28
C GLU A 26 19.79 -1.17 17.63
N LEU A 27 18.52 -1.53 17.37
CA LEU A 27 17.57 -0.59 16.83
C LEU A 27 17.46 0.61 17.79
N PRO A 28 17.48 1.86 17.27
CA PRO A 28 17.41 3.04 18.11
C PRO A 28 16.10 3.06 18.90
N LYS A 29 16.21 3.40 20.19
CA LYS A 29 15.15 3.18 21.19
C LYS A 29 14.11 4.30 21.21
N SER A 30 14.39 5.44 20.56
CA SER A 30 13.51 6.60 20.53
C SER A 30 12.80 6.76 19.19
N SER A 31 11.46 6.98 19.24
CA SER A 31 10.60 7.25 18.09
C SER A 31 11.11 8.41 17.20
N ALA A 32 11.77 9.42 17.80
CA ALA A 32 12.35 10.54 17.06
C ALA A 32 13.62 10.16 16.27
N GLU A 33 14.47 9.30 16.84
CA GLU A 33 15.70 8.82 16.19
C GLU A 33 15.37 7.91 15.00
N LEU A 34 14.39 7.01 15.17
CA LEU A 34 13.89 6.15 14.09
C LEU A 34 13.42 6.96 12.88
N LYS A 35 12.74 8.09 13.09
CA LYS A 35 12.30 8.99 12.01
C LYS A 35 13.47 9.63 11.27
N ILE A 36 14.55 10.00 11.97
CA ILE A 36 15.75 10.58 11.35
C ILE A 36 16.45 9.54 10.50
N VAL A 37 16.68 8.34 11.06
CA VAL A 37 17.30 7.22 10.34
C VAL A 37 16.49 6.84 9.10
N LEU A 38 15.16 6.76 9.22
CA LEU A 38 14.28 6.44 8.10
C LEU A 38 14.36 7.48 6.97
N LYS A 39 14.42 8.77 7.31
CA LYS A 39 14.61 9.85 6.31
C LYS A 39 15.94 9.71 5.58
N GLU A 40 17.02 9.42 6.30
CA GLU A 40 18.33 9.21 5.69
C GLU A 40 18.33 7.99 4.75
N MET A 41 17.69 6.89 5.16
CA MET A 41 17.51 5.71 4.30
C MET A 41 16.71 6.02 3.04
N MET A 42 15.69 6.89 3.11
CA MET A 42 14.94 7.33 1.94
C MET A 42 15.78 8.17 0.98
N VAL A 43 16.65 9.05 1.49
CA VAL A 43 17.60 9.82 0.66
C VAL A 43 18.57 8.87 -0.04
N ARG A 44 19.15 7.92 0.71
CA ARG A 44 20.04 6.89 0.18
C ARG A 44 19.36 6.02 -0.88
N LYS A 45 18.09 5.67 -0.68
CA LYS A 45 17.26 4.94 -1.65
C LYS A 45 17.16 5.70 -2.96
N GLY A 46 16.81 6.99 -2.91
CA GLY A 46 16.72 7.85 -4.10
C GLY A 46 18.04 7.92 -4.86
N ALA A 47 19.16 8.12 -4.16
CA ALA A 47 20.48 8.16 -4.79
C ALA A 47 20.87 6.82 -5.48
N MET A 48 20.40 5.68 -4.97
CA MET A 48 20.57 4.38 -5.65
C MET A 48 19.69 4.27 -6.89
N GLU A 49 18.42 4.69 -6.80
CA GLU A 49 17.48 4.69 -7.92
C GLU A 49 17.99 5.56 -9.07
N ASP A 50 18.51 6.75 -8.77
CA ASP A 50 19.10 7.65 -9.76
C ASP A 50 20.30 7.00 -10.47
N LYS A 51 21.20 6.34 -9.72
CA LYS A 51 22.33 5.62 -10.30
C LYS A 51 21.90 4.44 -11.16
N ILE A 52 20.89 3.68 -10.71
CA ILE A 52 20.32 2.58 -11.49
C ILE A 52 19.73 3.12 -12.80
N ALA A 53 18.99 4.24 -12.75
CA ALA A 53 18.41 4.88 -13.92
C ALA A 53 19.49 5.34 -14.91
N MET A 54 20.52 6.05 -14.44
CA MET A 54 21.65 6.48 -15.27
C MET A 54 22.36 5.30 -15.94
N LEU A 55 22.67 4.23 -15.19
CA LEU A 55 23.32 3.03 -15.76
C LEU A 55 22.42 2.32 -16.77
N THR A 56 21.10 2.35 -16.56
CA THR A 56 20.13 1.75 -17.46
C THR A 56 20.10 2.52 -18.78
N GLU A 57 20.03 3.85 -18.74
CA GLU A 57 20.07 4.72 -19.92
C GLU A 57 21.37 4.54 -20.74
N VAL A 58 22.53 4.50 -20.07
CA VAL A 58 23.82 4.24 -20.74
C VAL A 58 23.83 2.87 -21.42
N LEU A 59 23.26 1.86 -20.79
CA LEU A 59 23.24 0.50 -21.36
C LEU A 59 22.21 0.33 -22.48
N GLU A 60 21.11 1.07 -22.45
CA GLU A 60 20.09 1.10 -23.51
C GLU A 60 20.57 1.83 -24.77
N SER A 61 21.38 2.87 -24.61
CA SER A 61 22.01 3.57 -25.74
C SER A 61 23.11 2.75 -26.43
N THR A 62 23.60 1.68 -25.80
CA THR A 62 24.65 0.81 -26.34
C THR A 62 24.04 -0.33 -27.18
N PRO A 63 24.63 -0.74 -28.33
CA PRO A 63 24.09 -1.80 -29.18
C PRO A 63 23.85 -3.16 -28.49
N ALA A 64 24.64 -3.49 -27.46
CA ALA A 64 24.48 -4.71 -26.69
C ALA A 64 23.26 -4.68 -25.73
N GLY A 65 22.71 -3.50 -25.42
CA GLY A 65 21.56 -3.33 -24.53
C GLY A 65 21.83 -3.79 -23.08
N LEU A 66 20.75 -4.03 -22.33
CA LEU A 66 20.81 -4.47 -20.93
C LEU A 66 21.22 -5.94 -20.75
N ASN A 67 20.82 -6.81 -21.68
CA ASN A 67 20.95 -8.27 -21.59
C ASN A 67 21.46 -8.94 -22.88
N GLY A 68 21.75 -8.16 -23.94
CA GLY A 68 22.18 -8.74 -25.22
C GLY A 68 23.57 -9.40 -25.15
N PRO A 69 23.86 -10.31 -26.09
CA PRO A 69 25.12 -11.05 -26.15
C PRO A 69 26.30 -10.12 -26.46
N LEU A 70 27.43 -10.32 -25.76
CA LEU A 70 28.67 -9.55 -25.98
C LEU A 70 29.56 -10.16 -27.08
N VAL A 71 29.14 -11.29 -27.65
CA VAL A 71 29.81 -11.94 -28.76
C VAL A 71 28.95 -11.85 -30.02
N ASP A 72 29.62 -11.88 -31.16
CA ASP A 72 28.97 -11.97 -32.46
C ASP A 72 28.50 -13.40 -32.77
N ARG A 73 28.11 -13.65 -34.03
CA ARG A 73 27.63 -14.96 -34.48
C ARG A 73 28.74 -15.99 -34.64
N GLU A 74 29.98 -15.53 -34.80
CA GLU A 74 31.17 -16.36 -35.01
C GLU A 74 31.88 -16.68 -33.68
N GLY A 75 31.46 -16.03 -32.58
CA GLY A 75 31.97 -16.25 -31.23
C GLY A 75 33.08 -15.28 -30.84
N PHE A 76 33.32 -14.23 -31.63
CA PHE A 76 34.33 -13.22 -31.34
C PHE A 76 33.73 -12.03 -30.56
N PRO A 77 34.56 -11.29 -29.79
CA PRO A 77 34.14 -10.07 -29.12
C PRO A 77 33.58 -9.04 -30.12
N ARG A 78 32.43 -8.47 -29.78
CA ARG A 78 31.76 -7.45 -30.58
C ARG A 78 32.59 -6.18 -30.73
N ALA A 79 32.84 -5.75 -31.98
CA ALA A 79 33.58 -4.52 -32.27
C ALA A 79 32.71 -3.25 -32.26
N ASP A 80 31.38 -3.40 -32.25
CA ASP A 80 30.39 -2.32 -32.30
C ASP A 80 30.18 -1.60 -30.96
N CYS A 81 30.70 -2.13 -29.86
CA CYS A 81 30.59 -1.52 -28.53
C CYS A 81 31.79 -1.81 -27.64
N ASP A 82 32.02 -0.97 -26.63
CA ASP A 82 33.00 -1.26 -25.58
C ASP A 82 32.46 -2.34 -24.62
N LEU A 83 32.93 -3.58 -24.77
CA LEU A 83 32.53 -4.71 -23.94
C LEU A 83 32.86 -4.52 -22.46
N TRP A 84 33.99 -3.86 -22.15
CA TRP A 84 34.42 -3.69 -20.77
C TRP A 84 33.47 -2.76 -20.04
N MET A 85 33.13 -1.63 -20.66
CA MET A 85 32.15 -0.68 -20.13
C MET A 85 30.79 -1.35 -19.93
N VAL A 86 30.28 -2.07 -20.94
CA VAL A 86 28.97 -2.76 -20.84
C VAL A 86 28.96 -3.79 -19.72
N ARG A 87 30.00 -4.61 -19.61
CA ARG A 87 30.11 -5.62 -18.55
C ARG A 87 30.18 -4.98 -17.17
N SER A 88 30.99 -3.93 -17.03
CA SER A 88 31.16 -3.19 -15.78
C SER A 88 29.83 -2.56 -15.33
N ASN A 89 29.18 -1.82 -16.23
CA ASN A 89 27.91 -1.15 -15.96
C ASN A 89 26.78 -2.14 -15.65
N ARG A 90 26.71 -3.30 -16.34
CA ARG A 90 25.75 -4.37 -16.01
C ARG A 90 26.00 -4.92 -14.61
N GLY A 91 27.25 -5.19 -14.26
CA GLY A 91 27.63 -5.68 -12.93
C GLY A 91 27.29 -4.69 -11.83
N GLU A 92 27.64 -3.41 -12.04
CA GLU A 92 27.33 -2.31 -11.13
C GLU A 92 25.82 -2.16 -10.93
N ARG A 93 25.04 -2.16 -12.03
CA ARG A 93 23.59 -2.08 -11.99
C ARG A 93 22.97 -3.21 -11.17
N VAL A 94 23.42 -4.45 -11.39
CA VAL A 94 22.91 -5.62 -10.66
C VAL A 94 23.27 -5.53 -9.17
N ARG A 95 24.47 -5.08 -8.83
CA ARG A 95 24.86 -4.86 -7.43
C ARG A 95 23.95 -3.82 -6.77
N LEU A 96 23.77 -2.65 -7.39
CA LEU A 96 22.91 -1.59 -6.88
C LEU A 96 21.45 -2.03 -6.73
N ILE A 97 20.92 -2.83 -7.66
CA ILE A 97 19.55 -3.38 -7.54
C ILE A 97 19.43 -4.29 -6.31
N ASN A 98 20.42 -5.14 -6.06
CA ASN A 98 20.43 -6.02 -4.89
C ASN A 98 20.56 -5.23 -3.59
N ASP A 99 21.44 -4.23 -3.55
CA ASP A 99 21.64 -3.35 -2.40
C ASP A 99 20.37 -2.54 -2.11
N HIS A 100 19.73 -1.99 -3.15
CA HIS A 100 18.46 -1.28 -3.04
C HIS A 100 17.35 -2.20 -2.49
N LYS A 101 17.29 -3.45 -2.95
CA LYS A 101 16.34 -4.45 -2.43
C LYS A 101 16.59 -4.77 -0.95
N GLN A 102 17.85 -4.78 -0.50
CA GLN A 102 18.18 -4.94 0.91
C GLN A 102 17.77 -3.71 1.73
N LEU A 103 18.09 -2.51 1.23
CA LEU A 103 17.72 -1.24 1.87
C LEU A 103 16.20 -1.10 2.04
N MET A 104 15.42 -1.48 1.03
CA MET A 104 13.95 -1.49 1.13
C MET A 104 13.45 -2.38 2.27
N LYS A 105 14.03 -3.57 2.44
CA LYS A 105 13.68 -4.46 3.57
C LYS A 105 14.06 -3.85 4.93
N GLU A 106 15.15 -3.09 4.99
CA GLU A 106 15.55 -2.38 6.22
C GLU A 106 14.60 -1.23 6.52
N ILE A 107 14.19 -0.47 5.51
CA ILE A 107 13.18 0.59 5.62
C ILE A 107 11.87 0.03 6.18
N ASP A 108 11.38 -1.09 5.64
CA ASP A 108 10.15 -1.74 6.11
C ASP A 108 10.24 -2.10 7.60
N LYS A 109 11.35 -2.71 8.03
CA LYS A 109 11.59 -3.02 9.45
C LYS A 109 11.61 -1.79 10.36
N HIS A 110 12.24 -0.70 9.90
CA HIS A 110 12.28 0.55 10.68
C HIS A 110 10.91 1.22 10.77
N LEU A 111 10.09 1.11 9.72
CA LEU A 111 8.72 1.61 9.70
C LEU A 111 7.84 0.82 10.68
N GLU A 112 7.95 -0.52 10.67
CA GLU A 112 7.28 -1.39 11.63
C GLU A 112 7.67 -1.05 13.08
N ALA A 113 8.97 -0.85 13.34
CA ALA A 113 9.48 -0.47 14.66
C ALA A 113 8.96 0.90 15.12
N LEU A 114 8.89 1.88 14.21
CA LEU A 114 8.34 3.20 14.47
C LEU A 114 6.86 3.09 14.85
N HIS A 115 6.06 2.34 14.07
CA HIS A 115 4.64 2.13 14.38
C HIS A 115 4.44 1.36 15.71
N ALA A 116 5.31 0.40 16.03
CA ALA A 116 5.29 -0.27 17.32
C ALA A 116 5.58 0.69 18.48
N ALA A 117 6.60 1.55 18.34
CA ALA A 117 6.94 2.57 19.34
C ALA A 117 5.81 3.57 19.55
N GLN A 118 5.18 4.07 18.48
CA GLN A 118 4.05 5.01 18.58
C GLN A 118 2.81 4.39 19.25
N ARG A 119 2.55 3.10 19.01
CA ARG A 119 1.48 2.35 19.71
C ARG A 119 1.76 2.22 21.21
N ALA A 120 3.02 1.94 21.58
CA ALA A 120 3.42 1.82 22.99
C ALA A 120 3.39 3.17 23.73
N GLU A 121 3.73 4.27 23.05
CA GLU A 121 3.70 5.64 23.59
C GLU A 121 2.26 6.21 23.71
N GLY A 122 1.22 5.47 23.30
CA GLY A 122 -0.17 5.92 23.36
C GLY A 122 -0.52 7.04 22.37
N LEU A 123 0.39 7.38 21.46
CA LEU A 123 0.20 8.38 20.40
C LEU A 123 -0.50 7.74 19.20
N VAL A 124 -1.76 7.36 19.38
CA VAL A 124 -2.63 6.97 18.26
C VAL A 124 -3.16 8.24 17.59
N GLN A 125 -2.43 8.71 16.58
CA GLN A 125 -3.01 9.53 15.52
C GLN A 125 -3.25 8.61 14.33
N VAL A 126 -4.50 8.13 14.22
CA VAL A 126 -5.02 7.51 13.01
C VAL A 126 -4.98 8.56 11.91
N GLN A 127 -3.99 8.44 11.01
CA GLN A 127 -4.06 9.10 9.71
C GLN A 127 -3.61 8.11 8.63
N ASN A 128 -4.58 7.75 7.79
CA ASN A 128 -4.48 7.11 6.48
C ASN A 128 -3.77 5.75 6.37
N GLY A 129 -4.59 4.71 6.54
CA GLY A 129 -4.76 3.69 5.49
C GLY A 129 -3.53 2.89 5.09
N SER A 130 -3.07 1.97 5.95
CA SER A 130 -2.58 0.67 5.51
C SER A 130 -2.50 -0.33 6.67
N VAL A 131 -3.31 -1.37 6.54
CA VAL A 131 -3.26 -2.74 7.08
C VAL A 131 -2.21 -3.03 8.18
N VAL A 132 -2.67 -3.25 9.41
CA VAL A 132 -1.94 -4.05 10.40
C VAL A 132 -2.62 -5.41 10.52
N VAL A 133 -1.98 -6.42 9.93
CA VAL A 133 -2.28 -7.82 10.19
C VAL A 133 -1.62 -8.15 11.53
N ASP A 134 -2.41 -8.40 12.58
CA ASP A 134 -1.88 -8.80 13.88
C ASP A 134 -1.53 -10.30 13.86
N ALA A 135 -0.29 -10.60 14.20
CA ALA A 135 0.29 -11.93 14.10
C ALA A 135 0.27 -12.62 15.48
N ASN A 136 -0.88 -13.19 15.90
CA ASN A 136 -0.85 -14.28 16.89
C ASN A 136 -2.13 -15.15 17.00
N ASP A 137 -2.72 -15.61 15.89
CA ASP A 137 -3.73 -16.67 15.96
C ASP A 137 -3.57 -17.68 14.79
N PRO A 138 -3.31 -18.97 15.03
CA PRO A 138 -3.25 -19.99 13.98
C PRO A 138 -4.67 -20.39 13.55
N ARG A 139 -5.35 -19.50 12.83
CA ARG A 139 -6.43 -19.76 11.85
C ARG A 139 -7.07 -18.42 11.42
N PRO A 140 -6.91 -17.95 10.17
CA PRO A 140 -7.62 -16.78 9.71
C PRO A 140 -9.10 -17.14 9.52
N LYS A 141 -9.96 -16.65 10.41
CA LYS A 141 -11.35 -16.35 10.05
C LYS A 141 -11.33 -14.96 9.44
N GLU A 142 -11.51 -14.88 8.12
CA GLU A 142 -11.73 -13.62 7.40
C GLU A 142 -12.96 -12.91 8.00
N LEU A 143 -12.74 -12.01 8.96
CA LEU A 143 -13.71 -10.98 9.30
C LEU A 143 -13.62 -9.94 8.21
N THR A 144 -14.53 -10.07 7.25
CA THR A 144 -14.57 -9.26 6.04
C THR A 144 -14.61 -7.77 6.39
N GLN A 145 -14.05 -6.92 5.53
CA GLN A 145 -14.08 -5.45 5.57
C GLN A 145 -15.43 -4.83 6.02
N LYS A 146 -16.53 -5.57 5.83
CA LYS A 146 -17.88 -5.28 6.30
C LYS A 146 -18.00 -5.09 7.83
N ASP A 147 -17.24 -5.82 8.64
CA ASP A 147 -17.36 -5.75 10.11
C ASP A 147 -16.78 -4.45 10.68
N HIS A 148 -15.74 -3.91 10.04
CA HIS A 148 -15.12 -2.64 10.43
C HIS A 148 -16.02 -1.43 10.12
N LEU A 149 -16.64 -1.40 8.93
CA LEU A 149 -17.61 -0.33 8.57
C LEU A 149 -18.84 -0.35 9.49
N ALA A 150 -19.30 -1.54 9.88
CA ALA A 150 -20.41 -1.71 10.81
C ALA A 150 -20.09 -1.17 12.22
N ALA A 151 -18.86 -1.36 12.70
CA ALA A 151 -18.41 -0.90 14.01
C ALA A 151 -18.27 0.62 14.09
N GLU A 152 -17.66 1.24 13.07
CA GLU A 152 -17.48 2.70 13.01
C GLU A 152 -18.82 3.43 12.90
N CYS A 153 -19.78 2.83 12.20
CA CYS A 153 -21.11 3.42 12.06
C CYS A 153 -22.04 3.18 13.26
N GLN A 154 -21.64 2.41 14.27
CA GLN A 154 -22.53 2.01 15.37
C GLN A 154 -23.06 3.21 16.18
N GLN A 155 -22.28 4.29 16.27
CA GLN A 155 -22.60 5.50 17.04
C GLN A 155 -23.27 6.60 16.20
N LEU A 156 -23.41 6.41 14.88
CA LEU A 156 -23.95 7.44 13.98
C LEU A 156 -25.50 7.48 14.02
N PRO A 157 -26.10 8.67 13.87
CA PRO A 157 -27.54 8.78 13.71
C PRO A 157 -27.98 8.16 12.37
N GLY A 158 -29.14 7.51 12.37
CA GLY A 158 -29.77 7.02 11.14
C GLY A 158 -30.22 8.20 10.27
N LEU A 159 -29.91 8.18 8.98
CA LEU A 159 -30.36 9.22 8.03
C LEU A 159 -31.81 8.99 7.64
N VAL A 160 -32.14 7.74 7.31
CA VAL A 160 -33.35 7.39 6.58
C VAL A 160 -33.86 6.04 7.05
N LYS A 161 -35.17 5.92 7.24
CA LYS A 161 -35.85 4.67 7.51
C LYS A 161 -36.54 4.14 6.25
N VAL A 162 -36.41 2.85 6.00
CA VAL A 162 -37.11 2.17 4.91
C VAL A 162 -38.52 1.80 5.39
N GLU A 163 -39.54 2.36 4.75
CA GLU A 163 -40.93 2.07 5.07
C GLU A 163 -41.41 0.81 4.35
N MET A 164 -41.02 0.65 3.09
CA MET A 164 -41.45 -0.48 2.27
C MET A 164 -40.41 -0.80 1.20
N VAL A 165 -40.23 -2.09 0.93
CA VAL A 165 -39.40 -2.60 -0.17
C VAL A 165 -40.27 -3.42 -1.10
N THR A 166 -40.26 -3.11 -2.39
CA THR A 166 -41.02 -3.88 -3.39
C THR A 166 -40.28 -5.18 -3.72
N ALA A 167 -41.00 -6.30 -3.81
CA ALA A 167 -40.42 -7.57 -4.21
C ALA A 167 -39.78 -7.48 -5.61
N GLN A 168 -38.69 -8.23 -5.83
CA GLN A 168 -37.91 -8.23 -7.08
C GLN A 168 -37.26 -6.89 -7.47
N SER A 169 -37.32 -5.88 -6.60
CA SER A 169 -36.60 -4.62 -6.78
C SER A 169 -35.11 -4.77 -6.48
N PRO A 170 -34.26 -3.87 -6.99
CA PRO A 170 -32.83 -3.83 -6.63
C PRO A 170 -32.59 -3.75 -5.12
N ALA A 171 -33.44 -3.03 -4.37
CA ALA A 171 -33.37 -2.95 -2.91
C ALA A 171 -33.65 -4.31 -2.24
N SER A 172 -34.67 -5.04 -2.71
CA SER A 172 -34.98 -6.38 -2.19
C SER A 172 -33.86 -7.38 -2.48
N ILE A 173 -33.27 -7.33 -3.69
CA ILE A 173 -32.15 -8.19 -4.08
C ILE A 173 -30.90 -7.90 -3.24
N ALA A 174 -30.69 -6.63 -2.86
CA ALA A 174 -29.60 -6.22 -1.98
C ALA A 174 -29.79 -6.62 -0.51
N GLY A 175 -30.96 -7.17 -0.15
CA GLY A 175 -31.26 -7.62 1.21
C GLY A 175 -31.78 -6.53 2.15
N LEU A 176 -32.25 -5.40 1.61
CA LEU A 176 -32.98 -4.40 2.39
C LEU A 176 -34.35 -4.93 2.80
N ILE A 177 -34.74 -4.66 4.04
CA ILE A 177 -36.04 -5.04 4.61
C ILE A 177 -36.75 -3.77 5.08
N ALA A 178 -38.08 -3.82 5.20
CA ALA A 178 -38.85 -2.78 5.86
C ALA A 178 -38.36 -2.58 7.30
N ASP A 179 -38.47 -1.35 7.80
CA ASP A 179 -37.96 -0.88 9.09
C ASP A 179 -36.44 -0.81 9.25
N ASP A 180 -35.64 -1.10 8.20
CA ASP A 180 -34.20 -0.86 8.24
C ASP A 180 -33.88 0.64 8.31
N GLU A 181 -32.97 1.03 9.22
CA GLU A 181 -32.47 2.40 9.33
C GLU A 181 -31.12 2.52 8.61
N ILE A 182 -31.06 3.29 7.53
CA ILE A 182 -29.84 3.53 6.76
C ILE A 182 -28.99 4.57 7.50
N VAL A 183 -27.79 4.18 7.89
CA VAL A 183 -26.83 4.99 8.66
C VAL A 183 -25.74 5.59 7.75
N SER A 184 -25.38 4.87 6.68
CA SER A 184 -24.49 5.40 5.67
C SER A 184 -24.86 4.85 4.31
N LEU A 185 -24.83 5.72 3.29
CA LEU A 185 -25.07 5.35 1.91
C LEU A 185 -23.87 5.84 1.09
N HIS A 186 -22.99 4.91 0.72
CA HIS A 186 -21.80 5.18 -0.09
C HIS A 186 -20.97 6.40 0.40
N GLY A 187 -20.72 6.47 1.72
CA GLY A 187 -19.97 7.56 2.34
C GLY A 187 -20.79 8.80 2.70
N VAL A 188 -22.07 8.86 2.32
CA VAL A 188 -23.00 9.89 2.82
C VAL A 188 -23.49 9.46 4.20
N THR A 189 -23.08 10.23 5.21
CA THR A 189 -23.37 10.01 6.63
C THR A 189 -24.15 11.21 7.19
N ALA A 190 -24.87 11.03 8.30
CA ALA A 190 -25.67 12.06 8.97
C ALA A 190 -24.86 13.32 9.35
N GLU A 191 -23.55 13.17 9.57
CA GLU A 191 -22.62 14.24 9.91
C GLU A 191 -22.16 15.06 8.69
N SER A 192 -22.45 14.60 7.47
CA SER A 192 -22.13 15.36 6.27
C SER A 192 -22.99 16.63 6.20
N SER A 193 -22.39 17.75 5.83
CA SER A 193 -22.99 19.09 5.94
C SER A 193 -24.24 19.34 5.07
N ASN A 194 -24.64 18.38 4.21
CA ASN A 194 -25.72 18.52 3.23
C ASN A 194 -26.58 17.25 3.09
N VAL A 195 -26.94 16.61 4.21
CA VAL A 195 -27.83 15.42 4.19
C VAL A 195 -29.25 15.82 3.83
N SER A 196 -29.66 15.51 2.61
CA SER A 196 -31.04 15.65 2.14
C SER A 196 -31.43 14.43 1.30
N LEU A 197 -32.73 14.15 1.21
CA LEU A 197 -33.24 13.10 0.31
C LEU A 197 -32.83 13.37 -1.15
N ALA A 198 -32.68 14.64 -1.53
CA ALA A 198 -32.19 15.03 -2.85
C ALA A 198 -30.76 14.55 -3.08
N ARG A 199 -29.86 14.72 -2.11
CA ARG A 199 -28.46 14.28 -2.23
C ARG A 199 -28.33 12.74 -2.30
N ILE A 200 -29.17 12.04 -1.54
CA ILE A 200 -29.26 10.57 -1.63
C ILE A 200 -29.73 10.17 -3.04
N ALA A 201 -30.77 10.82 -3.55
CA ALA A 201 -31.28 10.56 -4.90
C ALA A 201 -30.26 10.87 -6.00
N GLU A 202 -29.48 11.94 -5.89
CA GLU A 202 -28.36 12.25 -6.80
C GLU A 202 -27.29 11.17 -6.76
N THR A 203 -26.82 10.81 -5.56
CA THR A 203 -25.75 9.80 -5.39
C THR A 203 -26.16 8.47 -6.00
N VAL A 204 -27.43 8.09 -5.85
CA VAL A 204 -28.00 6.87 -6.45
C VAL A 204 -28.08 6.98 -7.98
N LYS A 205 -28.42 8.15 -8.53
CA LYS A 205 -28.46 8.37 -9.99
C LYS A 205 -27.07 8.32 -10.62
N ASP A 206 -26.06 8.89 -9.96
CA ASP A 206 -24.67 8.88 -10.44
C ASP A 206 -24.06 7.46 -10.46
N HIS A 207 -24.63 6.55 -9.66
CA HIS A 207 -24.16 5.17 -9.50
C HIS A 207 -25.10 4.13 -10.11
N ILE A 208 -25.95 4.52 -11.08
CA ILE A 208 -26.75 3.55 -11.84
C ILE A 208 -25.82 2.56 -12.57
N GLY A 209 -26.02 1.27 -12.33
CA GLY A 209 -25.22 0.17 -12.87
C GLY A 209 -23.92 -0.11 -12.11
N LYS A 210 -23.59 0.67 -11.07
CA LYS A 210 -22.41 0.47 -10.22
C LYS A 210 -22.81 -0.05 -8.84
N LYS A 211 -21.97 -0.91 -8.27
CA LYS A 211 -22.14 -1.43 -6.92
C LYS A 211 -21.92 -0.31 -5.90
N MET A 212 -22.89 -0.12 -5.01
CA MET A 212 -22.84 0.84 -3.91
C MET A 212 -22.91 0.10 -2.58
N GLN A 213 -22.13 0.54 -1.61
CA GLN A 213 -22.18 0.01 -0.25
C GLN A 213 -23.12 0.86 0.61
N LEU A 214 -23.92 0.21 1.43
CA LEU A 214 -24.78 0.85 2.43
C LEU A 214 -24.63 0.15 3.78
N VAL A 215 -24.75 0.92 4.85
CA VAL A 215 -24.76 0.42 6.21
C VAL A 215 -26.14 0.67 6.79
N VAL A 216 -26.81 -0.40 7.22
CA VAL A 216 -28.13 -0.35 7.83
C VAL A 216 -28.12 -0.88 9.25
N ARG A 217 -28.94 -0.29 10.10
CA ARG A 217 -29.20 -0.72 11.46
C ARG A 217 -30.52 -1.51 11.49
N ARG A 218 -30.43 -2.80 11.81
CA ARG A 218 -31.58 -3.71 11.98
C ARG A 218 -31.58 -4.25 13.40
N ALA A 219 -32.64 -3.99 14.16
CA ALA A 219 -32.77 -4.42 15.55
C ALA A 219 -31.53 -4.11 16.43
N GLY A 220 -30.93 -2.93 16.23
CA GLY A 220 -29.74 -2.48 16.96
C GLY A 220 -28.40 -3.05 16.47
N LYS A 221 -28.39 -3.93 15.46
CA LYS A 221 -27.17 -4.46 14.83
C LYS A 221 -26.92 -3.78 13.49
N MET A 222 -25.65 -3.51 13.20
CA MET A 222 -25.24 -2.93 11.92
C MET A 222 -25.00 -4.03 10.89
N HIS A 223 -25.50 -3.83 9.69
CA HIS A 223 -25.33 -4.70 8.54
C HIS A 223 -24.81 -3.90 7.35
N VAL A 224 -23.73 -4.38 6.74
CA VAL A 224 -23.20 -3.79 5.50
C VAL A 224 -23.77 -4.56 4.31
N LEU A 225 -24.57 -3.86 3.50
CA LEU A 225 -25.21 -4.39 2.31
C LEU A 225 -24.60 -3.74 1.05
N GLU A 226 -24.73 -4.43 -0.06
CA GLU A 226 -24.26 -3.97 -1.37
C GLU A 226 -25.47 -3.87 -2.31
N LEU A 227 -25.77 -2.65 -2.75
CA LEU A 227 -26.90 -2.32 -3.60
C LEU A 227 -26.38 -1.82 -4.94
N THR A 228 -26.96 -2.34 -6.02
CA THR A 228 -26.65 -1.86 -7.38
C THR A 228 -27.91 -1.21 -7.94
N PRO A 229 -27.98 0.13 -8.03
CA PRO A 229 -29.13 0.80 -8.63
C PRO A 229 -29.25 0.41 -10.10
N LYS A 230 -30.43 -0.04 -10.52
CA LYS A 230 -30.70 -0.40 -11.91
C LYS A 230 -32.15 -0.10 -12.25
N HIS A 231 -32.43 0.15 -13.53
CA HIS A 231 -33.80 0.17 -14.02
C HIS A 231 -34.42 -1.22 -13.84
N TRP A 232 -35.64 -1.27 -13.31
CA TRP A 232 -36.38 -2.49 -13.01
C TRP A 232 -37.84 -2.32 -13.46
N HIS A 233 -38.67 -3.35 -13.30
CA HIS A 233 -40.06 -3.36 -13.77
C HIS A 233 -40.98 -2.35 -13.06
N GLY A 234 -40.53 -1.72 -11.97
CA GLY A 234 -41.29 -0.72 -11.24
C GLY A 234 -40.71 0.69 -11.37
N PRO A 235 -41.33 1.67 -10.71
CA PRO A 235 -40.90 3.06 -10.79
C PRO A 235 -39.53 3.28 -10.13
N GLY A 236 -38.69 4.08 -10.79
CA GLY A 236 -37.37 4.47 -10.29
C GLY A 236 -36.29 3.39 -10.42
N VAL A 237 -35.23 3.52 -9.62
CA VAL A 237 -33.99 2.71 -9.76
C VAL A 237 -33.66 1.83 -8.56
N LEU A 238 -34.42 1.94 -7.46
CA LEU A 238 -34.21 1.18 -6.23
C LEU A 238 -35.42 0.32 -5.81
N GLY A 239 -36.64 0.85 -5.97
CA GLY A 239 -37.87 0.17 -5.58
C GLY A 239 -38.11 0.06 -4.07
N CYS A 240 -37.66 1.06 -3.30
CA CYS A 240 -37.96 1.21 -1.88
C CYS A 240 -38.57 2.58 -1.59
N LYS A 241 -39.49 2.63 -0.64
CA LYS A 241 -40.02 3.88 -0.07
C LYS A 241 -39.21 4.22 1.18
N ILE A 242 -38.63 5.40 1.17
CA ILE A 242 -37.75 5.88 2.22
C ILE A 242 -38.32 7.15 2.86
N VAL A 243 -38.19 7.26 4.18
CA VAL A 243 -38.61 8.41 4.98
C VAL A 243 -37.43 8.90 5.83
N LEU A 244 -37.31 10.21 6.01
CA LEU A 244 -36.25 10.76 6.86
C LEU A 244 -36.49 10.36 8.31
N CYS A 245 -35.43 9.91 8.99
CA CYS A 245 -35.47 9.73 10.45
C CYS A 245 -35.46 11.12 11.09
N SER A 246 -36.63 11.65 11.45
CA SER A 246 -36.69 12.78 12.37
C SER A 246 -36.30 12.29 13.75
N SER A 247 -35.05 12.51 14.17
CA SER A 247 -34.63 12.22 15.54
C SER A 247 -35.43 13.12 16.49
N SER A 248 -36.49 12.59 17.08
CA SER A 248 -37.02 13.16 18.33
C SER A 248 -35.90 13.07 19.35
N LYS A 249 -35.54 14.20 19.94
CA LYS A 249 -34.87 14.21 21.24
C LYS A 249 -35.78 13.58 22.28
#